data_AF-A0A1G0LU22-F1
#
_entry.id   AF-A0A1G0LU22-F1
#
_cell.length_a   1.000
_cell.length_b   1.000
_cell.length_c   1.000
_cell.angle_alpha   90.00
_cell.angle_beta   90.00
_cell.angle_gamma   90.00
#
_symmetry.space_group_name_H-M   'P 1'
#
loop_
_entity.id
_entity.type
_entity.pdbx_description
1 polymer ?
#
loop_
_entity_poly.entity_id
_entity_poly.type
_entity_poly.pdbx_seq_one_letter_code
_entity_poly.pdbx_strand_id
1 'polypeptide(L)'
;MRPARAARHGTEPAPPGTLTSRTLRRVVAAALLGPLVSVCGNEPPTLPETTVIELVSGNGQTVSAGQTAVTPLAVRVRTAAGAPLPGVVVSWSIATGSGAVPATSQSGPDGIAAATYQAGTTTGPRFIAATLSGASGSPVAFFVDVTAGPPATVAKSGDEQFAQVGAAARDPLRVAVTDQFGNPVSGHPVTWAVTAGSATLSATNTITDVSGRAQVTLTPIALSPRVISVTATPGTLAAQQFTATTVRLVAHPSVPIPANYGIHDQFFRDGLLFVSAWNSGLRIYDVGNGILGGTPAAPESVATIITATNGVAGAQVHNAWWFWAPGGAKQYVFVGQEGPGSIGTSSSGDIHVVDVTDLTNPVEVAFYHMTPVNGQSAGTHNFWVDENAQVLYAAYYNGGVVALDVSGSLAGDLAAREIARIRPGGSATYVWGVQLHDGSVYVSDMVSGFWQIRLVGSAFTVAGGGANVPDRYGSDLWVHGSVAYSGTWGSRAGRPGNAVKIWSLGVTGAPAPADSIIVPGISTVSDLEVSDDGLVLMFSAEGGSGNGIYFYSLAADPLRPRFMAFYPVSSGVHTATFGSVAGRRYAFAAKDPASPALVILDVTDLWP
;
A
#
# COMPACT_ATOMS: atom_id res chain seq x y z
N MET A 1 -13.75 -42.38 33.80
CA MET A 1 -15.17 -42.74 33.97
C MET A 1 -16.02 -41.91 33.01
N ARG A 2 -16.68 -42.57 32.06
CA ARG A 2 -17.95 -42.17 31.41
C ARG A 2 -19.12 -42.48 32.37
N PRO A 3 -20.36 -41.93 32.23
CA PRO A 3 -21.34 -42.18 31.13
C PRO A 3 -21.94 -40.86 30.56
N ALA A 4 -22.51 -40.71 29.35
CA ALA A 4 -23.38 -41.47 28.42
C ALA A 4 -24.91 -41.17 28.54
N ARG A 5 -25.49 -40.60 27.44
CA ARG A 5 -26.86 -40.76 26.84
C ARG A 5 -28.11 -40.35 27.67
N ALA A 6 -29.28 -39.93 27.13
CA ALA A 6 -29.97 -39.89 25.82
C ALA A 6 -31.14 -38.84 25.87
N ALA A 7 -31.47 -38.04 24.83
CA ALA A 7 -32.39 -38.21 23.66
C ALA A 7 -33.89 -37.83 23.83
N ARG A 8 -34.40 -36.96 22.93
CA ARG A 8 -35.66 -36.99 22.11
C ARG A 8 -35.80 -35.62 21.40
N HIS A 9 -35.83 -35.43 20.07
CA HIS A 9 -36.67 -35.86 18.91
C HIS A 9 -37.83 -34.93 18.53
N GLY A 10 -37.82 -34.47 17.26
CA GLY A 10 -38.94 -33.89 16.49
C GLY A 10 -38.42 -33.06 15.29
N THR A 11 -37.90 -33.64 14.21
CA THR A 11 -38.54 -34.14 12.96
C THR A 11 -39.36 -33.11 12.15
N GLU A 12 -38.74 -32.61 11.09
CA GLU A 12 -39.31 -32.08 9.85
C GLU A 12 -39.82 -33.23 8.94
N PRO A 13 -40.76 -32.97 8.02
CA PRO A 13 -40.56 -33.52 6.67
C PRO A 13 -41.00 -32.60 5.51
N ALA A 14 -40.37 -32.84 4.35
CA ALA A 14 -40.68 -32.26 3.03
C ALA A 14 -41.59 -33.22 2.18
N PRO A 15 -41.98 -32.90 0.91
CA PRO A 15 -43.35 -32.96 0.37
C PRO A 15 -43.65 -34.23 -0.48
N PRO A 16 -44.88 -34.41 -1.03
CA PRO A 16 -45.07 -34.21 -2.48
C PRO A 16 -46.53 -33.89 -2.98
N GLY A 17 -46.66 -33.52 -4.27
CA GLY A 17 -47.74 -34.08 -5.14
C GLY A 17 -48.84 -33.16 -5.68
N THR A 18 -48.87 -33.07 -7.02
CA THR A 18 -49.95 -32.64 -7.94
C THR A 18 -51.34 -33.21 -7.66
N LEU A 19 -52.41 -32.43 -7.89
CA LEU A 19 -53.76 -32.95 -8.14
C LEU A 19 -54.51 -32.19 -9.25
N THR A 20 -55.17 -33.00 -10.08
CA THR A 20 -55.95 -32.71 -11.29
C THR A 20 -57.46 -32.68 -11.01
N SER A 21 -58.17 -31.83 -11.76
CA SER A 21 -59.53 -31.93 -12.34
C SER A 21 -60.72 -32.65 -11.64
N ARG A 22 -61.88 -31.95 -11.70
CA ARG A 22 -63.28 -32.38 -11.99
C ARG A 22 -64.17 -32.94 -10.87
N THR A 23 -65.32 -32.25 -10.67
CA THR A 23 -66.72 -32.75 -10.85
C THR A 23 -67.68 -31.56 -10.69
N LEU A 24 -68.59 -31.11 -11.59
CA LEU A 24 -69.73 -31.66 -12.37
C LEU A 24 -71.03 -31.92 -11.57
N ARG A 25 -72.09 -31.11 -11.87
CA ARG A 25 -73.54 -31.47 -12.06
C ARG A 25 -74.34 -30.18 -12.35
N ARG A 26 -74.83 -29.95 -13.59
CA ARG A 26 -76.13 -30.35 -14.21
C ARG A 26 -77.33 -29.59 -13.62
N VAL A 27 -78.39 -29.13 -14.32
CA VAL A 27 -78.87 -28.94 -15.71
C VAL A 27 -80.23 -28.20 -15.53
N VAL A 28 -80.66 -27.31 -16.43
CA VAL A 28 -82.01 -27.29 -17.07
C VAL A 28 -82.09 -26.08 -18.02
N ALA A 29 -82.56 -26.35 -19.22
CA ALA A 29 -82.74 -25.44 -20.34
C ALA A 29 -84.07 -24.68 -20.27
N ALA A 30 -84.11 -23.47 -20.83
CA ALA A 30 -85.31 -22.89 -21.42
C ALA A 30 -84.91 -22.10 -22.67
N ALA A 31 -85.41 -22.56 -23.81
CA ALA A 31 -85.31 -21.88 -25.10
C ALA A 31 -86.51 -20.96 -25.29
N LEU A 32 -86.29 -19.76 -25.84
CA LEU A 32 -87.31 -18.95 -26.50
C LEU A 32 -86.65 -18.21 -27.67
N LEU A 33 -87.19 -18.45 -28.87
CA LEU A 33 -86.76 -17.89 -30.15
C LEU A 33 -87.12 -16.39 -30.27
N GLY A 34 -86.22 -15.62 -30.90
CA GLY A 34 -86.45 -14.29 -31.47
C GLY A 34 -85.36 -13.97 -32.50
N PRO A 35 -85.64 -13.25 -33.61
CA PRO A 35 -85.02 -13.49 -34.90
C PRO A 35 -83.58 -12.97 -35.04
N LEU A 36 -82.79 -13.72 -35.82
CA LEU A 36 -81.49 -13.29 -36.35
C LEU A 36 -81.66 -12.06 -37.25
N VAL A 37 -81.05 -10.94 -36.85
CA VAL A 37 -80.57 -9.94 -37.79
C VAL A 37 -79.09 -10.19 -37.96
N SER A 38 -78.72 -10.63 -39.15
CA SER A 38 -77.33 -10.78 -39.57
C SER A 38 -76.68 -9.39 -39.65
N VAL A 39 -75.71 -9.14 -38.77
CA VAL A 39 -74.66 -8.14 -39.00
C VAL A 39 -73.34 -8.87 -38.88
N CYS A 40 -72.73 -9.12 -40.04
CA CYS A 40 -71.36 -9.61 -40.15
C CYS A 40 -70.37 -8.57 -39.61
N GLY A 41 -69.31 -9.06 -38.97
CA GLY A 41 -68.00 -8.39 -38.96
C GLY A 41 -67.64 -7.62 -37.70
N ASN A 42 -67.07 -8.32 -36.71
CA ASN A 42 -66.05 -7.73 -35.83
C ASN A 42 -64.73 -8.49 -36.08
N GLU A 43 -64.19 -8.32 -37.28
CA GLU A 43 -62.78 -8.55 -37.53
C GLU A 43 -62.03 -7.30 -37.01
N PRO A 44 -60.90 -7.43 -36.29
CA PRO A 44 -60.09 -6.26 -35.93
C PRO A 44 -59.76 -5.48 -37.21
N PRO A 45 -59.78 -4.12 -37.20
CA PRO A 45 -59.59 -3.34 -38.41
C PRO A 45 -58.30 -3.77 -39.10
N THR A 46 -58.44 -4.31 -40.32
CA THR A 46 -57.31 -4.65 -41.17
C THR A 46 -56.64 -3.34 -41.58
N LEU A 47 -55.32 -3.25 -41.35
CA LEU A 47 -54.56 -2.06 -41.78
C LEU A 47 -54.73 -1.89 -43.30
N PRO A 48 -54.91 -0.65 -43.80
CA PRO A 48 -54.89 -0.42 -45.25
C PRO A 48 -53.54 -0.88 -45.84
N GLU A 49 -53.57 -1.42 -47.06
CA GLU A 49 -52.43 -2.10 -47.74
C GLU A 49 -51.12 -1.29 -47.77
N THR A 50 -51.17 0.03 -47.53
CA THR A 50 -49.98 0.88 -47.38
C THR A 50 -50.10 1.80 -46.16
N THR A 51 -49.83 1.25 -44.97
CA THR A 51 -49.73 2.00 -43.71
C THR A 51 -48.29 2.46 -43.45
N VAL A 52 -48.10 3.70 -43.04
CA VAL A 52 -46.80 4.29 -42.66
C VAL A 52 -46.82 4.65 -41.18
N ILE A 53 -45.75 4.30 -40.46
CA ILE A 53 -45.46 4.74 -39.09
C ILE A 53 -44.19 5.57 -39.09
N GLU A 54 -44.24 6.77 -38.52
CA GLU A 54 -43.11 7.71 -38.49
C GLU A 54 -42.96 8.38 -37.12
N LEU A 55 -41.73 8.74 -36.76
CA LEU A 55 -41.40 9.39 -35.51
C LEU A 55 -41.96 10.83 -35.46
N VAL A 56 -42.55 11.21 -34.33
CA VAL A 56 -43.10 12.56 -34.09
C VAL A 56 -42.33 13.30 -33.02
N SER A 57 -42.22 12.73 -31.81
CA SER A 57 -41.62 13.42 -30.66
C SER A 57 -41.05 12.47 -29.61
N GLY A 58 -40.28 13.01 -28.66
CA GLY A 58 -39.79 12.27 -27.48
C GLY A 58 -38.48 11.49 -27.70
N ASN A 59 -37.93 11.47 -28.92
CA ASN A 59 -36.61 10.89 -29.18
C ASN A 59 -35.49 11.86 -28.78
N GLY A 60 -34.40 11.33 -28.22
CA GLY A 60 -33.25 12.15 -27.83
C GLY A 60 -33.39 12.82 -26.47
N GLN A 61 -34.39 12.46 -25.67
CA GLN A 61 -34.64 13.13 -24.39
C GLN A 61 -33.79 12.56 -23.26
N THR A 62 -33.58 13.38 -22.23
CA THR A 62 -32.92 12.99 -20.98
C THR A 62 -33.94 12.89 -19.86
N VAL A 63 -33.85 11.82 -19.05
CA VAL A 63 -34.74 11.58 -17.91
C VAL A 63 -33.90 11.22 -16.69
N SER A 64 -34.15 11.82 -15.53
CA SER A 64 -33.46 11.41 -14.31
C SER A 64 -33.92 10.03 -13.84
N ALA A 65 -33.01 9.27 -13.22
CA ALA A 65 -33.31 7.96 -12.64
C ALA A 65 -34.55 8.02 -11.73
N GLY A 66 -35.46 7.06 -11.89
CA GLY A 66 -36.73 6.96 -11.16
C GLY A 66 -37.79 8.00 -11.53
N GLN A 67 -37.53 8.91 -12.48
CA GLN A 67 -38.50 9.91 -12.94
C GLN A 67 -39.23 9.49 -14.22
N THR A 68 -40.36 10.13 -14.46
CA THR A 68 -41.15 9.95 -15.68
C THR A 68 -40.73 10.98 -16.73
N ALA A 69 -40.60 10.54 -17.98
CA ALA A 69 -40.35 11.41 -19.12
C ALA A 69 -41.43 12.47 -19.26
N VAL A 70 -41.03 13.75 -19.38
CA VAL A 70 -41.97 14.86 -19.54
C VAL A 70 -42.52 14.92 -20.98
N THR A 71 -41.72 14.50 -21.96
CA THR A 71 -42.12 14.44 -23.37
C THR A 71 -42.50 13.00 -23.74
N PRO A 72 -43.76 12.71 -24.08
CA PRO A 72 -44.16 11.40 -24.56
C PRO A 72 -43.40 11.01 -25.83
N LEU A 73 -43.06 9.74 -25.94
CA LEU A 73 -42.64 9.10 -27.18
C LEU A 73 -43.86 9.02 -28.08
N ALA A 74 -43.80 9.63 -29.26
CA ALA A 74 -44.95 9.68 -30.16
C ALA A 74 -44.59 9.29 -31.59
N VAL A 75 -45.49 8.54 -32.20
CA VAL A 75 -45.45 8.15 -33.62
C VAL A 75 -46.73 8.59 -34.30
N ARG A 76 -46.65 8.91 -35.60
CA ARG A 76 -47.81 9.17 -36.45
C ARG A 76 -48.08 7.94 -37.31
N VAL A 77 -49.33 7.51 -37.31
CA VAL A 77 -49.85 6.42 -38.14
C VAL A 77 -50.75 7.02 -39.20
N ARG A 78 -50.41 6.79 -40.48
CA ARG A 78 -51.13 7.35 -41.63
C ARG A 78 -51.14 6.40 -42.82
N THR A 79 -52.03 6.66 -43.77
CA THR A 79 -51.98 6.02 -45.09
C THR A 79 -50.79 6.56 -45.89
N ALA A 80 -50.38 5.84 -46.94
CA ALA A 80 -49.37 6.35 -47.89
C ALA A 80 -49.77 7.68 -48.54
N ALA A 81 -51.07 7.93 -48.73
CA ALA A 81 -51.62 9.19 -49.24
C ALA A 81 -51.58 10.35 -48.21
N GLY A 82 -51.19 10.06 -46.96
CA GLY A 82 -51.00 11.07 -45.91
C GLY A 82 -52.16 11.26 -44.93
N ALA A 83 -53.28 10.54 -45.10
CA ALA A 83 -54.42 10.66 -44.21
C ALA A 83 -54.15 9.99 -42.85
N PRO A 84 -54.44 10.64 -41.71
CA PRO A 84 -54.24 10.05 -40.38
C PRO A 84 -55.14 8.84 -40.17
N LEU A 85 -54.62 7.83 -39.47
CA LEU A 85 -55.36 6.60 -39.15
C LEU A 85 -55.64 6.53 -37.65
N PRO A 86 -56.86 6.90 -37.19
CA PRO A 86 -57.25 6.78 -35.78
C PRO A 86 -57.57 5.34 -35.36
N GLY A 87 -57.44 5.05 -34.06
CA GLY A 87 -57.79 3.76 -33.45
C GLY A 87 -56.80 2.62 -33.71
N VAL A 88 -55.68 2.89 -34.40
CA VAL A 88 -54.64 1.88 -34.66
C VAL A 88 -53.83 1.63 -33.39
N VAL A 89 -53.73 0.36 -32.99
CA VAL A 89 -52.95 -0.06 -31.81
C VAL A 89 -51.47 -0.18 -32.18
N VAL A 90 -50.63 0.63 -31.54
CA VAL A 90 -49.17 0.57 -31.61
C VAL A 90 -48.64 -0.15 -30.36
N SER A 91 -47.74 -1.11 -30.55
CA SER A 91 -47.08 -1.85 -29.45
C SER A 91 -45.77 -1.19 -29.08
N TRP A 92 -45.50 -1.04 -27.79
CA TRP A 92 -44.26 -0.45 -27.27
C TRP A 92 -43.47 -1.46 -26.45
N SER A 93 -42.14 -1.43 -26.60
CA SER A 93 -41.24 -2.27 -25.81
C SER A 93 -39.92 -1.57 -25.54
N ILE A 94 -39.30 -1.88 -24.40
CA ILE A 94 -37.92 -1.47 -24.12
C ILE A 94 -37.00 -2.52 -24.75
N ALA A 95 -36.26 -2.11 -25.77
CA ALA A 95 -35.33 -2.96 -26.49
C ALA A 95 -34.04 -3.20 -25.69
N THR A 96 -33.54 -2.18 -24.98
CA THR A 96 -32.38 -2.30 -24.10
C THR A 96 -32.47 -1.38 -22.88
N GLY A 97 -31.93 -1.86 -21.75
CA GLY A 97 -31.91 -1.16 -20.47
C GLY A 97 -33.15 -1.42 -19.59
N SER A 98 -33.34 -0.58 -18.57
CA SER A 98 -34.39 -0.70 -17.55
C SER A 98 -35.45 0.41 -17.68
N GLY A 99 -36.59 0.27 -17.01
CA GLY A 99 -37.69 1.25 -16.98
C GLY A 99 -39.03 0.62 -17.32
N ALA A 100 -40.04 1.45 -17.59
CA ALA A 100 -41.36 1.01 -18.01
C ALA A 100 -41.93 1.89 -19.13
N VAL A 101 -42.69 1.26 -20.03
CA VAL A 101 -43.59 1.91 -21.01
C VAL A 101 -44.92 1.15 -21.03
N PRO A 102 -46.05 1.79 -21.32
CA PRO A 102 -47.31 1.08 -21.60
C PRO A 102 -47.10 0.06 -22.73
N ALA A 103 -47.66 -1.15 -22.62
CA ALA A 103 -47.47 -2.18 -23.63
C ALA A 103 -48.04 -1.78 -25.01
N THR A 104 -49.13 -1.01 -25.03
CA THR A 104 -49.76 -0.50 -26.25
C THR A 104 -50.35 0.89 -26.04
N SER A 105 -50.57 1.61 -27.14
CA SER A 105 -51.37 2.84 -27.19
C SER A 105 -52.14 2.90 -28.52
N GLN A 106 -53.31 3.55 -28.54
CA GLN A 106 -54.07 3.77 -29.77
C GLN A 106 -53.76 5.14 -30.39
N SER A 107 -53.80 5.25 -31.71
CA SER A 107 -53.70 6.52 -32.41
C SER A 107 -54.97 7.36 -32.27
N GLY A 108 -54.82 8.66 -32.01
CA GLY A 108 -55.92 9.62 -31.93
C GLY A 108 -56.49 10.04 -33.30
N PRO A 109 -57.45 10.97 -33.33
CA PRO A 109 -58.03 11.53 -34.57
C PRO A 109 -57.01 12.14 -35.55
N ASP A 110 -55.86 12.58 -35.03
CA ASP A 110 -54.71 13.11 -35.78
C ASP A 110 -53.71 12.03 -36.21
N GLY A 111 -54.03 10.76 -35.94
CA GLY A 111 -53.18 9.61 -36.23
C GLY A 111 -52.02 9.43 -35.25
N ILE A 112 -51.93 10.19 -34.17
CA ILE A 112 -50.80 10.11 -33.23
C ILE A 112 -51.07 9.09 -32.13
N ALA A 113 -50.15 8.13 -31.97
CA ALA A 113 -50.10 7.22 -30.83
C ALA A 113 -48.90 7.60 -29.95
N ALA A 114 -49.08 7.64 -28.63
CA ALA A 114 -48.04 8.09 -27.69
C ALA A 114 -47.91 7.18 -26.47
N ALA A 115 -46.68 7.04 -25.99
CA ALA A 115 -46.32 6.33 -24.76
C ALA A 115 -45.39 7.19 -23.90
N THR A 116 -45.59 7.15 -22.58
CA THR A 116 -44.70 7.84 -21.64
C THR A 116 -43.71 6.85 -21.05
N TYR A 117 -42.42 7.15 -21.15
CA TYR A 117 -41.36 6.36 -20.56
C TYR A 117 -41.17 6.71 -19.08
N GLN A 118 -41.10 5.69 -18.23
CA GLN A 118 -40.71 5.82 -16.83
C GLN A 118 -39.30 5.24 -16.65
N ALA A 119 -38.37 6.07 -16.19
CA ALA A 119 -36.99 5.65 -15.99
C ALA A 119 -36.86 4.65 -14.84
N GLY A 120 -36.00 3.65 -15.03
CA GLY A 120 -35.54 2.77 -13.95
C GLY A 120 -34.57 3.50 -13.00
N THR A 121 -33.95 2.75 -12.08
CA THR A 121 -33.04 3.29 -11.06
C THR A 121 -31.59 3.41 -11.50
N THR A 122 -31.23 2.91 -12.69
CA THR A 122 -29.87 2.93 -13.22
C THR A 122 -29.73 3.95 -14.34
N THR A 123 -28.53 4.51 -14.52
CA THR A 123 -28.22 5.49 -15.57
C THR A 123 -27.88 4.85 -16.92
N GLY A 124 -27.67 5.69 -17.93
CA GLY A 124 -27.20 5.33 -19.26
C GLY A 124 -28.31 5.23 -20.31
N PRO A 125 -27.94 4.80 -21.52
CA PRO A 125 -28.82 4.85 -22.68
C PRO A 125 -29.94 3.81 -22.59
N ARG A 126 -31.12 4.18 -23.10
CA ARG A 126 -32.32 3.33 -23.20
C ARG A 126 -32.87 3.41 -24.60
N PHE A 127 -33.18 2.25 -25.17
CA PHE A 127 -33.78 2.17 -26.50
C PHE A 127 -35.18 1.59 -26.38
N ILE A 128 -36.17 2.31 -26.89
CA ILE A 128 -37.59 1.94 -26.88
C ILE A 128 -38.05 1.80 -28.33
N ALA A 129 -38.84 0.77 -28.63
CA ALA A 129 -39.38 0.51 -29.96
C ALA A 129 -40.90 0.70 -29.99
N ALA A 130 -41.41 1.45 -30.96
CA ALA A 130 -42.81 1.47 -31.35
C ALA A 130 -43.01 0.58 -32.57
N THR A 131 -43.80 -0.48 -32.43
CA THR A 131 -43.97 -1.52 -33.46
C THR A 131 -45.42 -1.55 -33.94
N LEU A 132 -45.59 -1.50 -35.26
CA LEU A 132 -46.85 -1.72 -35.94
C LEU A 132 -46.62 -2.73 -37.09
N SER A 133 -47.08 -3.96 -36.89
CA SER A 133 -46.85 -5.05 -37.86
C SER A 133 -47.43 -4.70 -39.23
N GLY A 134 -46.66 -4.89 -40.30
CA GLY A 134 -47.07 -4.59 -41.67
C GLY A 134 -47.01 -3.12 -42.07
N ALA A 135 -46.63 -2.20 -41.19
CA ALA A 135 -46.43 -0.78 -41.54
C ALA A 135 -45.00 -0.51 -42.02
N SER A 136 -44.87 0.32 -43.05
CA SER A 136 -43.58 0.87 -43.49
C SER A 136 -43.03 1.83 -42.44
N GLY A 137 -41.76 1.69 -42.08
CA GLY A 137 -41.11 2.44 -41.00
C GLY A 137 -41.17 1.77 -39.61
N SER A 138 -41.80 0.60 -39.49
CA SER A 138 -41.82 -0.18 -38.25
C SER A 138 -40.58 -1.10 -38.12
N PRO A 139 -39.96 -1.21 -36.92
CA PRO A 139 -40.22 -0.44 -35.72
C PRO A 139 -39.60 0.96 -35.78
N VAL A 140 -40.25 1.94 -35.15
CA VAL A 140 -39.65 3.25 -34.88
C VAL A 140 -38.86 3.17 -33.57
N ALA A 141 -37.56 3.46 -33.64
CA ALA A 141 -36.67 3.44 -32.47
C ALA A 141 -36.60 4.83 -31.81
N PHE A 142 -36.68 4.83 -30.48
CA PHE A 142 -36.49 5.99 -29.62
C PHE A 142 -35.27 5.77 -28.72
N PHE A 143 -34.50 6.82 -28.55
CA PHE A 143 -33.40 6.92 -27.60
C PHE A 143 -33.81 7.82 -26.43
N VAL A 144 -33.60 7.34 -25.22
CA VAL A 144 -33.71 8.10 -23.97
C VAL A 144 -32.42 7.94 -23.19
N ASP A 145 -31.81 9.02 -22.77
CA ASP A 145 -30.65 8.98 -21.88
C ASP A 145 -31.09 9.12 -20.42
N VAL A 146 -30.83 8.11 -19.59
CA VAL A 146 -31.16 8.17 -18.16
C VAL A 146 -29.96 8.73 -17.39
N THR A 147 -30.12 9.91 -16.79
CA THR A 147 -29.08 10.53 -15.95
C THR A 147 -29.34 10.29 -14.48
N ALA A 148 -28.36 10.57 -13.63
CA ALA A 148 -28.55 10.47 -12.19
C ALA A 148 -29.68 11.39 -11.71
N GLY A 149 -30.36 10.98 -10.64
CA GLY A 149 -31.29 11.83 -9.92
C GLY A 149 -30.60 13.00 -9.20
N PRO A 150 -31.37 13.81 -8.45
CA PRO A 150 -30.79 14.85 -7.60
C PRO A 150 -29.72 14.27 -6.65
N PRO A 151 -28.65 15.04 -6.36
CA PRO A 151 -27.62 14.63 -5.43
C PRO A 151 -28.24 14.34 -4.06
N ALA A 152 -27.89 13.19 -3.47
CA ALA A 152 -28.51 12.71 -2.24
C ALA A 152 -27.48 12.31 -1.18
N THR A 153 -26.39 11.65 -1.58
CA THR A 153 -25.37 11.19 -0.63
C THR A 153 -23.97 11.63 -1.03
N VAL A 154 -23.09 11.75 -0.03
CA VAL A 154 -21.68 12.10 -0.20
C VAL A 154 -20.82 11.14 0.62
N ALA A 155 -19.76 10.64 0.01
CA ALA A 155 -18.68 9.90 0.68
C ALA A 155 -17.36 10.67 0.54
N LYS A 156 -16.45 10.54 1.52
CA LYS A 156 -15.12 11.17 1.49
C LYS A 156 -13.98 10.15 1.48
N SER A 157 -12.82 10.54 0.93
CA SER A 157 -11.55 9.82 1.05
C SER A 157 -10.34 10.77 0.99
N GLY A 158 -9.17 10.29 1.42
CA GLY A 158 -7.97 11.13 1.60
C GLY A 158 -7.95 11.89 2.93
N ASP A 159 -8.68 11.42 3.94
CA ASP A 159 -8.76 12.03 5.26
C ASP A 159 -7.68 11.51 6.23
N GLU A 160 -7.50 12.23 7.34
CA GLU A 160 -6.67 11.92 8.50
C GLU A 160 -5.19 11.70 8.18
N GLN A 161 -4.72 12.08 6.99
CA GLN A 161 -3.38 11.80 6.49
C GLN A 161 -2.29 12.67 7.15
N PHE A 162 -1.03 12.31 6.93
CA PHE A 162 0.09 13.20 7.20
C PHE A 162 0.44 14.00 5.94
N ALA A 163 0.94 15.22 6.12
CA ALA A 163 1.37 16.06 5.03
C ALA A 163 2.63 16.86 5.42
N GLN A 164 3.65 16.83 4.56
CA GLN A 164 4.92 17.50 4.81
C GLN A 164 4.85 18.97 4.41
N VAL A 165 5.37 19.87 5.25
CA VAL A 165 5.48 21.31 4.94
C VAL A 165 6.18 21.52 3.59
N GLY A 166 5.54 22.29 2.71
CA GLY A 166 6.05 22.62 1.38
C GLY A 166 5.84 21.53 0.32
N ALA A 167 5.28 20.38 0.69
CA ALA A 167 4.98 19.29 -0.25
C ALA A 167 3.48 19.05 -0.34
N ALA A 168 3.01 18.69 -1.54
CA ALA A 168 1.65 18.20 -1.73
C ALA A 168 1.43 16.93 -0.91
N ALA A 169 0.31 16.86 -0.20
CA ALA A 169 -0.10 15.66 0.51
C ALA A 169 -0.26 14.49 -0.47
N ARG A 170 0.11 13.28 -0.03
CA ARG A 170 0.20 12.09 -0.89
C ARG A 170 -1.15 11.73 -1.51
N ASP A 171 -2.20 11.77 -0.71
CA ASP A 171 -3.55 11.45 -1.17
C ASP A 171 -4.37 12.75 -1.32
N PRO A 172 -5.05 12.97 -2.47
CA PRO A 172 -5.91 14.14 -2.62
C PRO A 172 -7.14 14.02 -1.72
N LEU A 173 -7.62 15.15 -1.18
CA LEU A 173 -8.90 15.22 -0.48
C LEU A 173 -10.01 15.05 -1.52
N ARG A 174 -10.89 14.07 -1.32
CA ARG A 174 -11.89 13.69 -2.33
C ARG A 174 -13.28 13.53 -1.73
N VAL A 175 -14.27 14.00 -2.47
CA VAL A 175 -15.68 13.65 -2.25
C VAL A 175 -16.24 12.89 -3.46
N ALA A 176 -17.16 11.97 -3.22
CA ALA A 176 -17.95 11.27 -4.23
C ALA A 176 -19.44 11.53 -3.95
N VAL A 177 -20.15 12.06 -4.94
CA VAL A 177 -21.57 12.43 -4.84
C VAL A 177 -22.41 11.47 -5.67
N THR A 178 -23.45 10.93 -5.05
CA THR A 178 -24.40 10.03 -5.72
C THR A 178 -25.84 10.45 -5.46
N ASP A 179 -26.74 10.01 -6.35
CA ASP A 179 -28.18 10.13 -6.14
C ASP A 179 -28.68 9.08 -5.12
N GLN A 180 -29.99 9.10 -4.85
CA GLN A 180 -30.62 8.19 -3.90
C GLN A 180 -30.55 6.70 -4.28
N PHE A 181 -30.18 6.39 -5.54
CA PHE A 181 -30.04 5.03 -6.06
C PHE A 181 -28.56 4.60 -6.16
N GLY A 182 -27.62 5.45 -5.74
CA GLY A 182 -26.19 5.19 -5.80
C GLY A 182 -25.57 5.50 -7.16
N ASN A 183 -26.28 6.17 -8.07
CA ASN A 183 -25.70 6.58 -9.34
C ASN A 183 -24.79 7.81 -9.16
N PRO A 184 -23.63 7.86 -9.80
CA PRO A 184 -22.73 9.00 -9.72
C PRO A 184 -23.37 10.27 -10.33
N VAL A 185 -23.33 11.38 -9.59
CA VAL A 185 -23.84 12.67 -10.05
C VAL A 185 -22.68 13.48 -10.61
N SER A 186 -22.61 13.59 -11.94
CA SER A 186 -21.65 14.42 -12.66
C SER A 186 -22.07 15.88 -12.71
N GLY A 187 -21.13 16.82 -12.78
CA GLY A 187 -21.44 18.23 -12.93
C GLY A 187 -21.83 18.96 -11.64
N HIS A 188 -21.74 18.30 -10.47
CA HIS A 188 -22.12 18.87 -9.18
C HIS A 188 -21.01 19.74 -8.58
N PRO A 189 -21.27 21.00 -8.19
CA PRO A 189 -20.24 21.87 -7.63
C PRO A 189 -19.85 21.48 -6.21
N VAL A 190 -18.55 21.60 -5.89
CA VAL A 190 -17.98 21.38 -4.56
C VAL A 190 -17.08 22.57 -4.19
N THR A 191 -17.38 23.23 -3.09
CA THR A 191 -16.56 24.32 -2.53
C THR A 191 -15.67 23.79 -1.41
N TRP A 192 -14.41 24.23 -1.39
CA TRP A 192 -13.38 23.78 -0.46
C TRP A 192 -12.82 24.97 0.32
N ALA A 193 -12.64 24.79 1.62
CA ALA A 193 -12.05 25.82 2.48
C ALA A 193 -11.15 25.19 3.55
N VAL A 194 -9.96 25.76 3.73
CA VAL A 194 -9.15 25.49 4.93
C VAL A 194 -9.83 26.23 6.09
N THR A 195 -10.28 25.50 7.10
CA THR A 195 -11.01 26.05 8.26
C THR A 195 -10.16 26.16 9.50
N ALA A 196 -9.06 25.42 9.58
CA ALA A 196 -8.03 25.55 10.60
C ALA A 196 -6.65 25.13 10.04
N GLY A 197 -5.58 25.69 10.58
CA GLY A 197 -4.21 25.42 10.14
C GLY A 197 -3.73 26.26 8.98
N SER A 198 -2.54 25.96 8.50
CA SER A 198 -1.84 26.75 7.47
C SER A 198 -1.51 25.86 6.28
N ALA A 199 -2.36 25.93 5.26
CA ALA A 199 -2.21 25.19 4.02
C ALA A 199 -2.82 25.91 2.81
N THR A 200 -2.39 25.52 1.63
CA THR A 200 -3.02 25.90 0.36
C THR A 200 -3.74 24.70 -0.25
N LEU A 201 -4.83 24.97 -0.97
CA LEU A 201 -5.55 23.98 -1.77
C LEU A 201 -5.31 24.24 -3.25
N SER A 202 -5.24 23.18 -4.06
CA SER A 202 -5.09 23.32 -5.52
C SER A 202 -6.25 24.07 -6.19
N ALA A 203 -7.43 24.09 -5.56
CA ALA A 203 -8.59 24.87 -5.96
C ALA A 203 -9.50 25.09 -4.75
N THR A 204 -10.30 26.16 -4.76
CA THR A 204 -11.37 26.40 -3.78
C THR A 204 -12.74 26.00 -4.28
N ASN A 205 -12.88 25.71 -5.58
CA ASN A 205 -14.11 25.22 -6.19
C ASN A 205 -13.76 24.17 -7.25
N THR A 206 -14.48 23.06 -7.24
CA THR A 206 -14.38 21.99 -8.24
C THR A 206 -15.77 21.50 -8.63
N ILE A 207 -15.85 20.67 -9.66
CA ILE A 207 -17.08 20.05 -10.14
C ILE A 207 -16.86 18.53 -10.18
N THR A 208 -17.89 17.73 -9.86
CA THR A 208 -17.79 16.28 -9.95
C THR A 208 -17.65 15.81 -11.39
N ASP A 209 -16.75 14.85 -11.60
CA ASP A 209 -16.55 14.18 -12.89
C ASP A 209 -17.68 13.17 -13.20
N VAL A 210 -17.55 12.46 -14.32
CA VAL A 210 -18.51 11.42 -14.75
C VAL A 210 -18.68 10.26 -13.76
N SER A 211 -17.71 10.07 -12.86
CA SER A 211 -17.77 9.09 -11.76
C SER A 211 -18.32 9.68 -10.46
N GLY A 212 -18.82 10.92 -10.50
CA GLY A 212 -19.38 11.64 -9.37
C GLY A 212 -18.31 12.15 -8.40
N ARG A 213 -17.04 12.24 -8.80
CA ARG A 213 -15.93 12.57 -7.89
C ARG A 213 -15.39 13.98 -8.12
N ALA A 214 -15.09 14.67 -7.02
CA ALA A 214 -14.39 15.94 -7.00
C ALA A 214 -13.23 15.86 -6.01
N GLN A 215 -12.09 16.47 -6.32
CA GLN A 215 -10.89 16.39 -5.48
C GLN A 215 -10.06 17.68 -5.47
N VAL A 216 -9.29 17.89 -4.40
CA VAL A 216 -8.26 18.93 -4.31
C VAL A 216 -7.00 18.35 -3.66
N THR A 217 -5.85 18.92 -4.00
CA THR A 217 -4.58 18.62 -3.33
C THR A 217 -4.34 19.65 -2.21
N LEU A 218 -3.91 19.17 -1.05
CA LEU A 218 -3.54 19.98 0.11
C LEU A 218 -2.02 20.13 0.18
N THR A 219 -1.52 21.35 0.41
CA THR A 219 -0.10 21.61 0.65
C THR A 219 0.07 22.43 1.92
N PRO A 220 0.59 21.86 3.03
CA PRO A 220 0.91 22.62 4.23
C PRO A 220 1.99 23.66 3.98
N ILE A 221 1.84 24.86 4.56
CA ILE A 221 2.81 25.97 4.40
C ILE A 221 3.57 26.30 5.69
N ALA A 222 3.08 25.84 6.85
CA ALA A 222 3.74 26.02 8.14
C ALA A 222 3.43 24.82 9.05
N LEU A 223 4.34 24.54 10.01
CA LEU A 223 4.18 23.42 10.95
C LEU A 223 3.09 23.66 12.00
N SER A 224 2.89 24.91 12.42
CA SER A 224 1.95 25.26 13.50
C SER A 224 0.73 26.02 12.96
N PRO A 225 -0.50 25.63 13.36
CA PRO A 225 -0.81 24.45 14.17
C PRO A 225 -0.62 23.15 13.37
N ARG A 226 -0.29 22.05 14.07
CA ARG A 226 0.00 20.75 13.42
C ARG A 226 -1.19 20.21 12.65
N VAL A 227 -2.39 20.31 13.20
CA VAL A 227 -3.60 19.79 12.54
C VAL A 227 -4.18 20.84 11.61
N ILE A 228 -4.34 20.49 10.34
CA ILE A 228 -5.10 21.24 9.35
C ILE A 228 -6.50 20.67 9.27
N SER A 229 -7.51 21.52 9.18
CA SER A 229 -8.88 21.13 8.90
C SER A 229 -9.34 21.75 7.58
N VAL A 230 -9.99 20.94 6.74
CA VAL A 230 -10.55 21.37 5.45
C VAL A 230 -12.00 20.93 5.36
N THR A 231 -12.87 21.84 4.94
CA THR A 231 -14.27 21.55 4.66
C THR A 231 -14.50 21.46 3.16
N ALA A 232 -15.18 20.40 2.72
CA ALA A 232 -15.73 20.27 1.37
C ALA A 232 -17.26 20.35 1.42
N THR A 233 -17.86 21.25 0.65
CA THR A 233 -19.31 21.47 0.62
C THR A 233 -19.86 21.18 -0.78
N PRO A 234 -20.45 19.99 -1.02
CA PRO A 234 -21.03 19.63 -2.31
C PRO A 234 -22.43 20.24 -2.47
N GLY A 235 -22.51 21.47 -2.99
CA GLY A 235 -23.77 22.19 -3.17
C GLY A 235 -24.52 22.34 -1.85
N THR A 236 -25.75 21.82 -1.78
CA THR A 236 -26.60 21.86 -0.57
C THR A 236 -26.49 20.61 0.32
N LEU A 237 -25.66 19.63 -0.06
CA LEU A 237 -25.41 18.44 0.76
C LEU A 237 -24.60 18.79 2.01
N ALA A 238 -24.66 17.89 2.99
CA ALA A 238 -23.89 18.03 4.22
C ALA A 238 -22.38 18.16 3.94
N ALA A 239 -21.76 19.18 4.53
CA ALA A 239 -20.33 19.43 4.39
C ALA A 239 -19.50 18.30 5.01
N GLN A 240 -18.41 17.93 4.34
CA GLN A 240 -17.46 16.91 4.76
C GLN A 240 -16.23 17.57 5.36
N GLN A 241 -15.84 17.15 6.56
CA GLN A 241 -14.60 17.61 7.20
C GLN A 241 -13.47 16.65 6.89
N PHE A 242 -12.30 17.20 6.59
CA PHE A 242 -11.04 16.50 6.45
C PHE A 242 -10.03 17.06 7.45
N THR A 243 -9.11 16.22 7.89
CA THR A 243 -7.98 16.55 8.72
C THR A 243 -6.68 16.06 8.10
N ALA A 244 -5.60 16.80 8.33
CA ALA A 244 -4.26 16.35 8.03
C ALA A 244 -3.29 16.76 9.14
N THR A 245 -2.33 15.91 9.47
CA THR A 245 -1.27 16.19 10.44
C THR A 245 -0.02 16.67 9.71
N THR A 246 0.40 17.89 10.01
CA THR A 246 1.57 18.52 9.41
C THR A 246 2.84 17.99 10.05
N VAL A 247 3.79 17.59 9.20
CA VAL A 247 5.13 17.17 9.58
C VAL A 247 6.18 17.98 8.83
N ARG A 248 7.41 18.00 9.32
CA ARG A 248 8.52 18.73 8.68
C ARG A 248 9.81 17.92 8.78
N LEU A 249 10.59 17.97 7.71
CA LEU A 249 11.96 17.49 7.66
C LEU A 249 12.86 18.71 7.49
N VAL A 250 13.94 18.81 8.26
CA VAL A 250 14.94 19.88 8.10
C VAL A 250 16.28 19.26 7.76
N ALA A 251 16.76 19.48 6.54
CA ALA A 251 18.05 18.97 6.10
C ALA A 251 19.20 19.86 6.58
N HIS A 252 20.25 19.24 7.10
CA HIS A 252 21.53 19.87 7.40
C HIS A 252 22.50 19.75 6.20
N PRO A 253 23.57 20.56 6.16
CA PRO A 253 24.61 20.43 5.15
C PRO A 253 25.17 19.01 5.10
N SER A 254 25.34 18.45 3.91
CA SER A 254 25.92 17.11 3.77
C SER A 254 27.41 17.11 4.09
N VAL A 255 27.89 16.07 4.74
CA VAL A 255 29.33 15.88 5.04
C VAL A 255 29.95 14.95 4.00
N PRO A 256 30.85 15.43 3.12
CA PRO A 256 31.46 14.60 2.09
C PRO A 256 32.34 13.48 2.67
N ILE A 257 32.34 12.33 2.01
CA ILE A 257 33.23 11.20 2.29
C ILE A 257 34.10 10.95 1.03
N PRO A 258 35.42 10.73 1.17
CA PRO A 258 36.30 10.37 0.06
C PRO A 258 35.77 9.17 -0.73
N ALA A 259 35.85 9.27 -2.05
CA ALA A 259 35.38 8.25 -2.96
C ALA A 259 36.39 7.08 -3.06
N ASN A 260 36.37 6.18 -2.08
CA ASN A 260 37.11 4.91 -2.09
C ASN A 260 36.14 3.75 -1.82
N TYR A 261 35.07 3.69 -2.63
CA TYR A 261 33.86 2.88 -2.43
C TYR A 261 33.03 3.39 -1.23
N GLY A 262 31.71 3.50 -1.41
CA GLY A 262 30.84 4.39 -0.62
C GLY A 262 30.55 3.93 0.81
N ILE A 263 29.62 4.62 1.45
CA ILE A 263 29.17 4.30 2.81
C ILE A 263 28.21 3.11 2.75
N HIS A 264 28.43 2.11 3.61
CA HIS A 264 27.64 0.89 3.66
C HIS A 264 26.65 0.93 4.82
N ASP A 265 27.09 0.78 6.06
CA ASP A 265 26.24 0.99 7.24
C ASP A 265 26.63 2.22 8.07
N GLN A 266 25.71 2.57 8.97
CA GLN A 266 25.93 3.53 10.04
C GLN A 266 25.43 2.97 11.37
N PHE A 267 26.10 3.36 12.46
CA PHE A 267 25.66 3.06 13.82
C PHE A 267 25.74 4.33 14.67
N PHE A 268 24.66 4.63 15.38
CA PHE A 268 24.58 5.78 16.27
C PHE A 268 24.51 5.34 17.74
N ARG A 269 25.30 5.95 18.61
CA ARG A 269 25.18 5.78 20.07
C ARG A 269 25.74 7.00 20.79
N ASP A 270 24.97 7.52 21.74
CA ASP A 270 25.34 8.63 22.62
C ASP A 270 25.92 9.88 21.93
N GLY A 271 25.43 10.23 20.74
CA GLY A 271 25.92 11.40 20.01
C GLY A 271 27.23 11.15 19.25
N LEU A 272 27.69 9.91 19.17
CA LEU A 272 28.72 9.47 18.23
C LEU A 272 28.06 8.74 17.05
N LEU A 273 28.50 9.09 15.84
CA LEU A 273 28.09 8.43 14.60
C LEU A 273 29.28 7.66 14.03
N PHE A 274 29.13 6.34 13.95
CA PHE A 274 30.05 5.41 13.33
C PHE A 274 29.60 5.19 11.88
N VAL A 275 30.50 5.44 10.93
CA VAL A 275 30.20 5.41 9.50
C VAL A 275 31.15 4.44 8.81
N SER A 276 30.60 3.34 8.32
CA SER A 276 31.34 2.32 7.57
C SER A 276 31.59 2.79 6.15
N ALA A 277 32.76 3.39 5.89
CA ALA A 277 33.11 4.00 4.61
C ALA A 277 34.03 3.08 3.76
N TRP A 278 33.77 1.77 3.78
CA TRP A 278 34.47 0.75 3.01
C TRP A 278 36.00 0.85 3.10
N ASN A 279 36.70 1.14 2.00
CA ASN A 279 38.15 1.25 1.98
C ASN A 279 38.68 2.55 2.59
N SER A 280 37.81 3.51 2.89
CA SER A 280 38.15 4.65 3.76
C SER A 280 38.12 4.28 5.25
N GLY A 281 37.74 3.04 5.58
CA GLY A 281 37.65 2.51 6.94
C GLY A 281 36.40 2.95 7.70
N LEU A 282 36.42 2.71 9.00
CA LEU A 282 35.38 3.14 9.92
C LEU A 282 35.68 4.56 10.41
N ARG A 283 34.73 5.48 10.20
CA ARG A 283 34.84 6.87 10.63
C ARG A 283 33.96 7.11 11.83
N ILE A 284 34.48 7.85 12.81
CA ILE A 284 33.74 8.22 14.02
C ILE A 284 33.58 9.73 14.02
N TYR A 285 32.35 10.20 14.07
CA TYR A 285 32.02 11.62 14.19
C TYR A 285 31.37 11.91 15.54
N ASP A 286 31.77 13.02 16.14
CA ASP A 286 30.99 13.68 17.19
C ASP A 286 29.88 14.47 16.52
N VAL A 287 28.64 14.04 16.73
CA VAL A 287 27.42 14.73 16.28
C VAL A 287 26.64 15.31 17.46
N GLY A 288 27.22 15.31 18.66
CA GLY A 288 26.59 15.83 19.87
C GLY A 288 26.90 15.05 21.14
N ASN A 289 27.93 14.20 21.14
CA ASN A 289 28.48 13.59 22.35
C ASN A 289 29.25 14.63 23.19
N GLY A 290 29.92 15.58 22.52
CA GLY A 290 30.59 16.72 23.15
C GLY A 290 32.10 16.57 23.35
N ILE A 291 32.73 15.51 22.83
CA ILE A 291 34.19 15.32 22.88
C ILE A 291 34.92 16.40 22.08
N LEU A 292 34.41 16.73 20.89
CA LEU A 292 34.96 17.77 20.01
C LEU A 292 34.00 18.95 19.81
N GLY A 293 32.79 18.89 20.37
CA GLY A 293 31.77 19.94 20.24
C GLY A 293 31.02 19.88 18.91
N GLY A 294 31.07 18.73 18.23
CA GLY A 294 30.35 18.52 16.98
C GLY A 294 28.82 18.50 17.19
N THR A 295 28.09 18.81 16.13
CA THR A 295 26.62 18.84 16.13
C THR A 295 26.08 18.17 14.86
N PRO A 296 24.78 17.84 14.77
CA PRO A 296 24.23 17.27 13.54
C PRO A 296 24.32 18.26 12.34
N ALA A 297 24.40 19.56 12.61
CA ALA A 297 24.58 20.60 11.59
C ALA A 297 26.05 20.79 11.17
N ALA A 298 26.99 20.43 12.04
CA ALA A 298 28.42 20.52 11.82
C ALA A 298 29.12 19.37 12.59
N PRO A 299 29.12 18.14 12.04
CA PRO A 299 29.78 17.01 12.66
C PRO A 299 31.30 17.19 12.72
N GLU A 300 31.93 16.75 13.80
CA GLU A 300 33.39 16.82 13.99
C GLU A 300 34.00 15.42 13.92
N SER A 301 35.10 15.25 13.19
CA SER A 301 35.75 13.95 13.03
C SER A 301 36.58 13.58 14.25
N VAL A 302 36.22 12.50 14.95
CA VAL A 302 36.93 12.00 16.14
C VAL A 302 38.08 11.10 15.74
N ALA A 303 37.81 10.06 14.95
CA ALA A 303 38.82 9.07 14.56
C ALA A 303 38.48 8.40 13.23
N THR A 304 39.49 7.83 12.59
CA THR A 304 39.35 6.90 11.47
C THR A 304 40.11 5.63 11.79
N ILE A 305 39.43 4.50 11.71
CA ILE A 305 39.96 3.17 11.98
C ILE A 305 40.10 2.45 10.64
N ILE A 306 41.33 2.06 10.30
CA ILE A 306 41.62 1.20 9.14
C ILE A 306 41.99 -0.17 9.69
N THR A 307 41.18 -1.19 9.41
CA THR A 307 41.45 -2.56 9.85
C THR A 307 42.48 -3.23 8.94
N ALA A 308 43.13 -4.28 9.45
CA ALA A 308 43.97 -5.16 8.65
C ALA A 308 43.19 -5.73 7.45
N THR A 309 43.84 -5.92 6.30
CA THR A 309 43.14 -6.36 5.08
C THR A 309 42.89 -7.87 5.02
N ASN A 310 43.59 -8.71 5.79
CA ASN A 310 43.37 -10.16 5.93
C ASN A 310 42.93 -10.95 4.65
N GLY A 311 43.49 -10.60 3.48
CA GLY A 311 43.18 -11.28 2.21
C GLY A 311 42.08 -10.64 1.36
N VAL A 312 41.55 -9.49 1.77
CA VAL A 312 40.62 -8.67 0.97
C VAL A 312 41.28 -7.42 0.36
N ALA A 313 40.63 -6.84 -0.65
CA ALA A 313 41.15 -5.70 -1.42
C ALA A 313 40.83 -4.36 -0.74
N GLY A 314 41.58 -4.07 0.34
CA GLY A 314 41.43 -2.87 1.17
C GLY A 314 40.70 -3.16 2.49
N ALA A 315 40.37 -2.12 3.27
CA ALA A 315 39.71 -2.31 4.57
C ALA A 315 38.29 -2.84 4.46
N GLN A 316 37.57 -2.53 3.36
CA GLN A 316 36.23 -3.05 3.05
C GLN A 316 35.24 -3.04 4.22
N VAL A 317 35.27 -1.98 5.02
CA VAL A 317 34.41 -1.86 6.21
C VAL A 317 32.95 -1.72 5.80
N HIS A 318 32.14 -2.70 6.19
CA HIS A 318 30.71 -2.76 5.91
C HIS A 318 29.86 -2.32 7.09
N ASN A 319 30.08 -2.92 8.26
CA ASN A 319 29.29 -2.71 9.48
C ASN A 319 30.21 -2.44 10.69
N ALA A 320 29.70 -1.71 11.68
CA ALA A 320 30.33 -1.57 12.96
C ALA A 320 29.33 -1.60 14.12
N TRP A 321 29.75 -2.15 15.27
CA TRP A 321 28.99 -2.11 16.52
C TRP A 321 29.88 -1.69 17.68
N TRP A 322 29.51 -0.60 18.37
CA TRP A 322 30.23 -0.13 19.55
C TRP A 322 29.71 -0.84 20.80
N PHE A 323 30.45 -1.87 21.21
CA PHE A 323 30.14 -2.77 22.32
C PHE A 323 30.64 -2.23 23.65
N TRP A 324 29.72 -2.19 24.63
CA TRP A 324 30.04 -1.84 26.00
C TRP A 324 30.06 -3.10 26.85
N ALA A 325 31.26 -3.55 27.24
CA ALA A 325 31.38 -4.69 28.13
C ALA A 325 30.62 -4.42 29.45
N PRO A 326 29.89 -5.40 30.01
CA PRO A 326 29.28 -5.29 31.32
C PRO A 326 30.28 -4.77 32.37
N GLY A 327 29.91 -3.69 33.06
CA GLY A 327 30.78 -3.03 34.03
C GLY A 327 31.73 -1.97 33.44
N GLY A 328 31.72 -1.73 32.13
CA GLY A 328 32.39 -0.59 31.47
C GLY A 328 33.92 -0.65 31.43
N ALA A 329 34.54 -1.77 31.79
CA ALA A 329 36.00 -1.87 31.93
C ALA A 329 36.77 -1.77 30.60
N LYS A 330 36.12 -2.14 29.49
CA LYS A 330 36.64 -2.00 28.12
C LYS A 330 35.51 -1.65 27.16
N GLN A 331 35.83 -0.83 26.17
CA GLN A 331 34.94 -0.52 25.06
C GLN A 331 35.58 -1.01 23.77
N TYR A 332 34.86 -1.88 23.07
CA TYR A 332 35.32 -2.43 21.79
C TYR A 332 34.40 -1.94 20.67
N VAL A 333 34.97 -1.74 19.49
CA VAL A 333 34.18 -1.71 18.25
C VAL A 333 34.45 -2.98 17.49
N PHE A 334 33.38 -3.71 17.18
CA PHE A 334 33.42 -4.77 16.19
C PHE A 334 33.28 -4.15 14.81
N VAL A 335 34.18 -4.50 13.89
CA VAL A 335 34.22 -3.95 12.53
C VAL A 335 34.16 -5.11 11.55
N GLY A 336 33.08 -5.21 10.78
CA GLY A 336 32.92 -6.25 9.76
C GLY A 336 33.52 -5.82 8.42
N GLN A 337 34.24 -6.73 7.79
CA GLN A 337 34.65 -6.61 6.40
C GLN A 337 33.70 -7.37 5.48
N GLU A 338 33.39 -6.74 4.36
CA GLU A 338 32.61 -7.37 3.29
C GLU A 338 33.34 -7.19 1.96
N GLY A 339 33.82 -8.29 1.40
CA GLY A 339 34.30 -8.33 0.03
C GLY A 339 33.14 -8.37 -0.95
N PRO A 340 33.35 -7.94 -2.20
CA PRO A 340 32.30 -7.96 -3.22
C PRO A 340 31.61 -9.32 -3.28
N GLY A 341 30.28 -9.31 -3.10
CA GLY A 341 29.42 -10.48 -3.15
C GLY A 341 28.36 -10.36 -4.24
N SER A 342 27.86 -11.49 -4.72
CA SER A 342 26.61 -11.56 -5.47
C SER A 342 25.84 -12.81 -5.09
N ILE A 343 24.51 -12.76 -5.18
CA ILE A 343 23.66 -13.91 -4.89
C ILE A 343 24.11 -15.12 -5.74
N GLY A 344 24.34 -16.24 -5.09
CA GLY A 344 24.81 -17.48 -5.73
C GLY A 344 26.34 -17.59 -5.85
N THR A 345 27.10 -16.57 -5.45
CA THR A 345 28.56 -16.63 -5.32
C THR A 345 28.97 -16.63 -3.84
N SER A 346 30.29 -16.60 -3.58
CA SER A 346 30.84 -16.31 -2.26
C SER A 346 31.21 -14.83 -2.11
N SER A 347 31.42 -14.40 -0.88
CA SER A 347 32.09 -13.15 -0.50
C SER A 347 33.33 -13.49 0.36
N SER A 348 33.96 -12.51 0.99
CA SER A 348 35.13 -12.66 1.87
C SER A 348 35.15 -11.56 2.93
N GLY A 349 35.79 -11.76 4.08
CA GLY A 349 35.97 -10.70 5.05
C GLY A 349 35.83 -11.19 6.49
N ASP A 350 36.56 -10.53 7.39
CA ASP A 350 36.65 -10.88 8.79
C ASP A 350 35.83 -9.94 9.68
N ILE A 351 35.64 -10.33 10.94
CA ILE A 351 35.26 -9.41 12.01
C ILE A 351 36.54 -8.99 12.74
N HIS A 352 36.82 -7.70 12.81
CA HIS A 352 37.91 -7.14 13.59
C HIS A 352 37.39 -6.58 14.91
N VAL A 353 38.24 -6.58 15.93
CA VAL A 353 37.95 -6.01 17.24
C VAL A 353 38.95 -4.91 17.51
N VAL A 354 38.44 -3.70 17.72
CA VAL A 354 39.24 -2.52 18.00
C VAL A 354 38.93 -2.04 19.41
N ASP A 355 39.95 -1.98 20.27
CA ASP A 355 39.86 -1.34 21.58
C ASP A 355 39.79 0.17 21.37
N VAL A 356 38.65 0.75 21.76
CA VAL A 356 38.34 2.18 21.64
C VAL A 356 38.07 2.81 23.00
N THR A 357 38.55 2.18 24.08
CA THR A 357 38.45 2.74 25.43
C THR A 357 39.05 4.15 25.49
N ASP A 358 40.05 4.42 24.66
CA ASP A 358 40.49 5.75 24.26
C ASP A 358 40.18 5.97 22.77
N LEU A 359 39.13 6.73 22.48
CA LEU A 359 38.69 7.03 21.10
C LEU A 359 39.73 7.80 20.28
N THR A 360 40.70 8.46 20.92
CA THR A 360 41.76 9.20 20.23
C THR A 360 42.93 8.30 19.81
N ASN A 361 43.01 7.09 20.37
CA ASN A 361 44.05 6.12 20.08
C ASN A 361 43.46 4.69 19.94
N PRO A 362 42.64 4.45 18.91
CA PRO A 362 42.05 3.14 18.68
C PRO A 362 43.12 2.11 18.30
N VAL A 363 43.02 0.90 18.88
CA VAL A 363 43.98 -0.19 18.62
C VAL A 363 43.24 -1.46 18.22
N GLU A 364 43.54 -2.00 17.05
CA GLU A 364 43.06 -3.33 16.66
C GLU A 364 43.73 -4.40 17.53
N VAL A 365 42.93 -5.21 18.22
CA VAL A 365 43.42 -6.18 19.22
C VAL A 365 43.10 -7.63 18.86
N ALA A 366 42.07 -7.88 18.06
CA ALA A 366 41.64 -9.23 17.71
C ALA A 366 40.93 -9.29 16.36
N PHE A 367 40.79 -10.48 15.81
CA PHE A 367 39.99 -10.75 14.61
C PHE A 367 39.33 -12.13 14.69
N TYR A 368 38.22 -12.31 13.98
CA TYR A 368 37.57 -13.60 13.75
C TYR A 368 37.51 -13.85 12.24
N HIS A 369 38.18 -14.91 11.81
CA HIS A 369 38.11 -15.41 10.44
C HIS A 369 37.17 -16.62 10.38
N MET A 370 36.08 -16.50 9.62
CA MET A 370 35.13 -17.60 9.49
C MET A 370 35.76 -18.75 8.70
N THR A 371 35.68 -19.97 9.24
CA THR A 371 36.15 -21.16 8.51
C THR A 371 35.36 -21.32 7.19
N PRO A 372 36.04 -21.47 6.04
CA PRO A 372 35.41 -21.57 4.72
C PRO A 372 34.30 -22.61 4.63
N VAL A 373 33.23 -22.27 3.90
CA VAL A 373 32.11 -23.17 3.61
C VAL A 373 32.32 -23.78 2.24
N ASN A 374 32.45 -25.10 2.16
CA ASN A 374 32.74 -25.81 0.90
C ASN A 374 33.99 -25.28 0.17
N GLY A 375 35.02 -24.88 0.93
CA GLY A 375 36.24 -24.30 0.38
C GLY A 375 36.13 -22.85 -0.10
N GLN A 376 34.97 -22.20 0.10
CA GLN A 376 34.73 -20.80 -0.25
C GLN A 376 34.73 -19.93 1.00
N SER A 377 35.38 -18.77 0.94
CA SER A 377 35.29 -17.74 1.99
C SER A 377 33.86 -17.20 2.09
N ALA A 378 33.57 -16.45 3.15
CA ALA A 378 32.33 -15.70 3.30
C ALA A 378 32.66 -14.34 3.92
N GLY A 379 32.02 -13.28 3.44
CA GLY A 379 32.11 -11.95 4.02
C GLY A 379 31.02 -11.73 5.05
N THR A 380 31.36 -10.96 6.08
CA THR A 380 30.39 -10.48 7.07
C THR A 380 29.48 -9.44 6.43
N HIS A 381 28.27 -9.32 6.93
CA HIS A 381 27.36 -8.22 6.59
C HIS A 381 26.82 -7.60 7.87
N ASN A 382 25.51 -7.62 8.13
CA ASN A 382 24.95 -7.00 9.34
C ASN A 382 25.06 -7.95 10.54
N PHE A 383 25.53 -7.42 11.66
CA PHE A 383 25.63 -8.17 12.92
C PHE A 383 24.99 -7.41 14.08
N TRP A 384 24.56 -8.17 15.08
CA TRP A 384 23.91 -7.69 16.28
C TRP A 384 24.59 -8.25 17.52
N VAL A 385 24.75 -7.45 18.57
CA VAL A 385 25.42 -7.89 19.81
C VAL A 385 24.41 -7.94 20.96
N ASP A 386 24.31 -9.10 21.60
CA ASP A 386 23.72 -9.22 22.94
C ASP A 386 24.75 -8.74 23.96
N GLU A 387 24.66 -7.48 24.38
CA GLU A 387 25.64 -6.94 25.33
C GLU A 387 25.58 -7.63 26.71
N ASN A 388 24.39 -8.11 27.10
CA ASN A 388 24.17 -8.75 28.38
C ASN A 388 24.71 -10.18 28.40
N ALA A 389 24.43 -10.96 27.35
CA ALA A 389 24.98 -12.30 27.19
C ALA A 389 26.43 -12.29 26.67
N GLN A 390 26.92 -11.14 26.21
CA GLN A 390 28.21 -10.96 25.55
C GLN A 390 28.36 -11.91 24.34
N VAL A 391 27.34 -11.95 23.49
CA VAL A 391 27.32 -12.78 22.27
C VAL A 391 27.11 -11.88 21.05
N LEU A 392 28.01 -11.99 20.08
CA LEU A 392 27.86 -11.35 18.77
C LEU A 392 27.22 -12.34 17.79
N TYR A 393 26.11 -11.95 17.18
CA TYR A 393 25.44 -12.67 16.11
C TYR A 393 25.76 -12.00 14.77
N ALA A 394 26.47 -12.69 13.88
CA ALA A 394 26.87 -12.15 12.59
C ALA A 394 26.19 -12.84 11.42
N ALA A 395 25.62 -12.04 10.51
CA ALA A 395 25.34 -12.49 9.15
C ALA A 395 26.63 -12.62 8.36
N TYR A 396 26.75 -13.74 7.68
CA TYR A 396 27.68 -13.99 6.60
C TYR A 396 26.87 -14.44 5.40
N TYR A 397 27.06 -13.84 4.24
CA TYR A 397 26.30 -14.17 3.02
C TYR A 397 26.13 -15.67 2.79
N ASN A 398 27.08 -16.31 2.09
CA ASN A 398 27.05 -17.75 1.84
C ASN A 398 27.35 -18.58 3.10
N GLY A 399 27.88 -17.92 4.15
CA GLY A 399 28.27 -18.52 5.42
C GLY A 399 27.11 -18.81 6.38
N GLY A 400 26.00 -18.09 6.27
CA GLY A 400 24.87 -18.18 7.19
C GLY A 400 25.01 -17.26 8.40
N VAL A 401 24.62 -17.74 9.57
CA VAL A 401 24.72 -16.98 10.83
C VAL A 401 25.77 -17.61 11.73
N VAL A 402 26.60 -16.79 12.35
CA VAL A 402 27.59 -17.18 13.36
C VAL A 402 27.23 -16.53 14.70
N ALA A 403 27.36 -17.27 15.79
CA ALA A 403 27.38 -16.72 17.15
C ALA A 403 28.82 -16.79 17.69
N LEU A 404 29.34 -15.68 18.21
CA LEU A 404 30.68 -15.54 18.74
C LEU A 404 30.63 -15.08 20.20
N ASP A 405 31.37 -15.74 21.08
CA ASP A 405 31.56 -15.31 22.46
C ASP A 405 32.49 -14.09 22.50
N VAL A 406 31.95 -12.95 22.92
CA VAL A 406 32.68 -11.68 23.06
C VAL A 406 32.90 -11.27 24.52
N SER A 407 32.83 -12.24 25.44
CA SER A 407 33.05 -12.02 26.86
C SER A 407 34.53 -11.83 27.24
N GLY A 408 34.77 -11.11 28.34
CA GLY A 408 36.10 -10.89 28.88
C GLY A 408 37.03 -10.08 27.96
N SER A 409 38.34 -10.35 28.05
CA SER A 409 39.34 -9.69 27.20
C SER A 409 39.43 -10.36 25.85
N LEU A 410 39.42 -9.56 24.78
CA LEU A 410 39.55 -10.00 23.40
C LEU A 410 40.95 -9.68 22.87
N ALA A 411 41.64 -10.69 22.33
CA ALA A 411 42.98 -10.56 21.75
C ALA A 411 43.26 -11.69 20.75
N GLY A 412 43.96 -11.38 19.67
CA GLY A 412 44.43 -12.35 18.66
C GLY A 412 43.31 -12.96 17.82
N ASP A 413 43.51 -14.20 17.38
CA ASP A 413 42.53 -14.97 16.62
C ASP A 413 41.41 -15.50 17.54
N LEU A 414 40.17 -15.15 17.23
CA LEU A 414 38.98 -15.52 18.00
C LEU A 414 38.28 -16.79 17.47
N ALA A 415 38.87 -17.56 16.56
CA ALA A 415 38.27 -18.78 16.00
C ALA A 415 37.77 -19.77 17.08
N ALA A 416 38.50 -19.90 18.21
CA ALA A 416 38.11 -20.76 19.32
C ALA A 416 36.90 -20.27 20.13
N ARG A 417 36.39 -19.07 19.84
CA ARG A 417 35.24 -18.44 20.49
C ARG A 417 33.94 -18.58 19.71
N GLU A 418 33.96 -19.22 18.54
CA GLU A 418 32.74 -19.54 17.80
C GLU A 418 31.86 -20.47 18.65
N ILE A 419 30.65 -20.03 18.96
CA ILE A 419 29.68 -20.80 19.76
C ILE A 419 28.89 -21.75 18.86
N ALA A 420 28.38 -21.22 17.74
CA ALA A 420 27.54 -21.96 16.82
C ALA A 420 27.50 -21.29 15.44
N ARG A 421 27.17 -22.09 14.42
CA ARG A 421 26.84 -21.58 13.07
C ARG A 421 25.63 -22.30 12.48
N ILE A 422 24.89 -21.62 11.61
CA ILE A 422 23.77 -22.20 10.87
C ILE A 422 23.61 -21.59 9.48
N ARG A 423 23.27 -22.41 8.49
CA ARG A 423 22.91 -21.99 7.13
C ARG A 423 21.40 -22.22 6.94
N PRO A 424 20.53 -21.24 7.25
CA PRO A 424 19.08 -21.44 7.33
C PRO A 424 18.48 -21.90 5.99
N GLY A 425 18.98 -21.36 4.87
CA GLY A 425 18.61 -21.79 3.51
C GLY A 425 19.37 -23.00 2.97
N GLY A 426 20.16 -23.70 3.80
CA GLY A 426 21.05 -24.78 3.37
C GLY A 426 22.06 -24.29 2.33
N SER A 427 22.14 -24.95 1.17
CA SER A 427 23.04 -24.56 0.08
C SER A 427 22.69 -23.22 -0.57
N ALA A 428 21.44 -22.78 -0.47
CA ALA A 428 20.95 -21.52 -1.05
C ALA A 428 21.14 -20.31 -0.12
N THR A 429 21.68 -20.53 1.09
CA THR A 429 21.87 -19.48 2.11
C THR A 429 22.66 -18.31 1.55
N TYR A 430 22.12 -17.10 1.75
CA TYR A 430 22.74 -15.83 1.42
C TYR A 430 22.20 -14.76 2.39
N VAL A 431 22.76 -14.67 3.60
CA VAL A 431 22.21 -13.84 4.69
C VAL A 431 22.66 -12.39 4.58
N TRP A 432 21.70 -11.45 4.59
CA TRP A 432 21.95 -10.01 4.61
C TRP A 432 22.19 -9.52 6.04
N GLY A 433 21.30 -9.90 6.97
CA GLY A 433 21.38 -9.38 8.32
C GLY A 433 20.71 -10.23 9.36
N VAL A 434 21.03 -9.92 10.61
CA VAL A 434 20.42 -10.50 11.80
C VAL A 434 20.07 -9.44 12.83
N GLN A 435 19.04 -9.71 13.63
CA GLN A 435 18.70 -8.91 14.80
C GLN A 435 18.29 -9.84 15.95
N LEU A 436 18.84 -9.60 17.13
CA LEU A 436 18.35 -10.23 18.35
C LEU A 436 17.11 -9.48 18.85
N HIS A 437 16.02 -10.20 19.09
CA HIS A 437 14.81 -9.66 19.71
C HIS A 437 14.11 -10.75 20.52
N ASP A 438 13.76 -10.44 21.78
CA ASP A 438 13.09 -11.36 22.72
C ASP A 438 13.69 -12.77 22.78
N GLY A 439 15.03 -12.85 22.86
CA GLY A 439 15.78 -14.11 22.95
C GLY A 439 15.79 -14.96 21.67
N SER A 440 15.27 -14.43 20.56
CA SER A 440 15.35 -15.03 19.23
C SER A 440 16.23 -14.18 18.33
N VAL A 441 16.95 -14.82 17.41
CA VAL A 441 17.68 -14.12 16.35
C VAL A 441 16.83 -14.21 15.09
N TYR A 442 16.39 -13.06 14.61
CA TYR A 442 15.70 -12.91 13.33
C TYR A 442 16.73 -12.76 12.23
N VAL A 443 16.48 -13.41 11.09
CA VAL A 443 17.45 -13.51 10.01
C VAL A 443 16.77 -13.19 8.68
N SER A 444 17.31 -12.21 7.97
CA SER A 444 16.94 -11.95 6.59
C SER A 444 17.90 -12.67 5.66
N ASP A 445 17.46 -13.81 5.13
CA ASP A 445 18.18 -14.51 4.08
C ASP A 445 17.62 -14.09 2.72
N MET A 446 18.48 -13.50 1.88
CA MET A 446 18.09 -12.90 0.61
C MET A 446 17.33 -13.87 -0.29
N VAL A 447 17.67 -15.17 -0.24
CA VAL A 447 17.15 -16.18 -1.17
C VAL A 447 16.02 -16.99 -0.56
N SER A 448 16.25 -17.44 0.67
CA SER A 448 15.39 -18.38 1.40
C SER A 448 14.40 -17.69 2.34
N GLY A 449 14.43 -16.36 2.48
CA GLY A 449 13.38 -15.59 3.15
C GLY A 449 13.71 -15.22 4.60
N PHE A 450 12.66 -14.93 5.37
CA PHE A 450 12.77 -14.41 6.72
C PHE A 450 12.62 -15.52 7.75
N TRP A 451 13.57 -15.64 8.65
CA TRP A 451 13.68 -16.74 9.62
C TRP A 451 13.70 -16.24 11.05
N GLN A 452 13.24 -17.09 11.96
CA GLN A 452 13.47 -16.99 13.40
C GLN A 452 14.30 -18.20 13.83
N ILE A 453 15.48 -17.95 14.39
CA ILE A 453 16.35 -18.96 14.98
C ILE A 453 16.60 -18.67 16.47
N ARG A 454 17.06 -19.67 17.22
CA ARG A 454 17.43 -19.51 18.63
C ARG A 454 18.76 -20.17 18.91
N LEU A 455 19.62 -19.49 19.66
CA LEU A 455 20.82 -20.09 20.23
C LEU A 455 20.43 -20.86 21.50
N VAL A 456 20.61 -22.18 21.50
CA VAL A 456 20.31 -23.05 22.64
C VAL A 456 21.58 -23.83 22.98
N GLY A 457 22.22 -23.46 24.10
CA GLY A 457 23.56 -23.96 24.42
C GLY A 457 24.56 -23.54 23.34
N SER A 458 25.26 -24.50 22.74
CA SER A 458 26.25 -24.28 21.68
C SER A 458 25.73 -24.60 20.28
N ALA A 459 24.42 -24.45 20.04
CA ALA A 459 23.83 -24.74 18.74
C ALA A 459 22.65 -23.81 18.41
N PHE A 460 22.50 -23.50 17.14
CA PHE A 460 21.29 -22.85 16.64
C PHE A 460 20.18 -23.87 16.37
N THR A 461 18.95 -23.47 16.69
CA THR A 461 17.72 -24.19 16.33
C THR A 461 16.82 -23.28 15.50
N VAL A 462 16.16 -23.83 14.49
CA VAL A 462 15.16 -23.08 13.70
C VAL A 462 13.84 -23.10 14.45
N ALA A 463 13.31 -21.92 14.76
CA ALA A 463 12.04 -21.75 15.46
C ALA A 463 10.87 -21.51 14.48
N GLY A 464 11.12 -20.88 13.33
CA GLY A 464 10.12 -20.65 12.30
C GLY A 464 10.64 -19.87 11.10
N GLY A 465 9.79 -19.68 10.10
CA GLY A 465 10.08 -18.92 8.88
C GLY A 465 10.66 -19.78 7.75
N GLY A 466 11.28 -19.10 6.77
CA GLY A 466 11.82 -19.70 5.57
C GLY A 466 10.82 -19.88 4.43
N ALA A 467 11.33 -19.83 3.20
CA ALA A 467 10.63 -19.87 1.91
C ALA A 467 9.41 -18.94 1.79
N ASN A 468 9.37 -17.86 2.59
CA ASN A 468 8.21 -16.97 2.77
C ASN A 468 8.34 -15.64 2.00
N VAL A 469 9.44 -15.42 1.27
CA VAL A 469 9.63 -14.30 0.31
C VAL A 469 10.01 -14.84 -1.07
N PRO A 470 9.16 -15.64 -1.74
CA PRO A 470 9.53 -16.28 -3.01
C PRO A 470 9.62 -15.28 -4.18
N ASP A 471 8.99 -14.11 -4.06
CA ASP A 471 8.74 -13.19 -5.16
C ASP A 471 9.82 -12.11 -5.33
N ARG A 472 10.71 -11.93 -4.34
CA ARG A 472 11.78 -10.91 -4.29
C ARG A 472 13.01 -11.47 -3.56
N TYR A 473 14.17 -10.86 -3.74
CA TYR A 473 15.29 -11.08 -2.81
C TYR A 473 15.09 -10.20 -1.58
N GLY A 474 15.38 -10.73 -0.39
CA GLY A 474 15.37 -9.94 0.86
C GLY A 474 16.56 -9.00 0.96
N SER A 475 16.44 -7.97 1.79
CA SER A 475 17.54 -7.12 2.29
C SER A 475 17.37 -6.94 3.79
N ASP A 476 17.77 -5.80 4.36
CA ASP A 476 17.85 -5.58 5.80
C ASP A 476 16.51 -5.79 6.53
N LEU A 477 16.58 -5.94 7.85
CA LEU A 477 15.44 -6.22 8.72
C LEU A 477 15.39 -5.29 9.93
N TRP A 478 14.19 -5.11 10.47
CA TRP A 478 14.01 -4.55 11.80
C TRP A 478 12.81 -5.17 12.51
N VAL A 479 13.00 -5.54 13.77
CA VAL A 479 12.02 -6.17 14.65
C VAL A 479 11.75 -5.23 15.81
N HIS A 480 10.48 -4.97 16.08
CA HIS A 480 10.04 -4.18 17.23
C HIS A 480 8.73 -4.72 17.77
N GLY A 481 8.72 -5.06 19.06
CA GLY A 481 7.58 -5.68 19.72
C GLY A 481 7.14 -6.97 19.01
N SER A 482 5.89 -7.03 18.55
CA SER A 482 5.31 -8.21 17.88
C SER A 482 5.30 -8.12 16.35
N VAL A 483 6.04 -7.17 15.76
CA VAL A 483 6.06 -6.89 14.32
C VAL A 483 7.51 -6.86 13.83
N ALA A 484 7.72 -7.29 12.59
CA ALA A 484 8.97 -7.08 11.90
C ALA A 484 8.75 -6.50 10.51
N TYR A 485 9.79 -5.85 10.01
CA TYR A 485 9.89 -5.28 8.67
C TYR A 485 11.13 -5.86 8.01
N SER A 486 11.07 -6.14 6.71
CA SER A 486 12.26 -6.49 5.94
C SER A 486 12.22 -5.86 4.56
N GLY A 487 13.35 -5.33 4.09
CA GLY A 487 13.47 -4.75 2.77
C GLY A 487 13.52 -5.82 1.67
N THR A 488 13.63 -5.35 0.43
CA THR A 488 13.88 -6.23 -0.73
C THR A 488 14.92 -5.61 -1.66
N TRP A 489 15.61 -6.45 -2.43
CA TRP A 489 16.78 -6.06 -3.22
C TRP A 489 16.71 -6.52 -4.69
N GLY A 490 17.24 -5.68 -5.58
CA GLY A 490 17.52 -6.01 -6.97
C GLY A 490 16.30 -6.42 -7.79
N SER A 491 16.35 -7.58 -8.45
CA SER A 491 15.23 -8.12 -9.22
C SER A 491 15.17 -9.64 -9.12
N ARG A 492 13.99 -10.17 -8.82
CA ARG A 492 13.72 -11.61 -8.78
C ARG A 492 12.42 -11.91 -9.50
N ALA A 493 12.43 -12.90 -10.40
CA ALA A 493 11.25 -13.32 -11.16
C ALA A 493 10.49 -12.16 -11.85
N GLY A 494 11.23 -11.16 -12.36
CA GLY A 494 10.67 -9.99 -13.03
C GLY A 494 10.08 -8.92 -12.09
N ARG A 495 10.20 -9.09 -10.77
CA ARG A 495 9.77 -8.09 -9.78
C ARG A 495 10.98 -7.34 -9.21
N PRO A 496 10.97 -6.00 -9.19
CA PRO A 496 12.02 -5.22 -8.53
C PRO A 496 11.96 -5.37 -7.01
N GLY A 497 13.09 -5.20 -6.33
CA GLY A 497 13.26 -5.15 -4.88
C GLY A 497 12.71 -3.85 -4.27
N ASN A 498 11.47 -3.53 -4.60
CA ASN A 498 10.87 -2.24 -4.33
C ASN A 498 9.83 -2.29 -3.19
N ALA A 499 10.04 -3.20 -2.25
CA ALA A 499 9.08 -3.51 -1.20
C ALA A 499 9.72 -3.56 0.19
N VAL A 500 9.01 -3.01 1.17
CA VAL A 500 9.13 -3.40 2.57
C VAL A 500 8.08 -4.48 2.83
N LYS A 501 8.50 -5.67 3.26
CA LYS A 501 7.62 -6.74 3.74
C LYS A 501 7.31 -6.50 5.21
N ILE A 502 6.04 -6.65 5.59
CA ILE A 502 5.57 -6.47 6.97
C ILE A 502 5.15 -7.83 7.50
N TRP A 503 5.64 -8.16 8.70
CA TRP A 503 5.50 -9.47 9.31
C TRP A 503 4.83 -9.36 10.68
N SER A 504 3.80 -10.16 10.92
CA SER A 504 3.31 -10.42 12.27
C SER A 504 4.12 -11.56 12.89
N LEU A 505 4.60 -11.37 14.11
CA LEU A 505 5.40 -12.39 14.81
C LEU A 505 4.56 -13.27 15.76
N GLY A 506 3.31 -12.86 16.04
CA GLY A 506 2.41 -13.59 16.94
C GLY A 506 3.03 -13.89 18.31
N VAL A 507 2.54 -14.94 18.97
CA VAL A 507 3.03 -15.35 20.31
C VAL A 507 4.31 -16.18 20.26
N THR A 508 4.57 -16.89 19.17
CA THR A 508 5.75 -17.76 19.02
C THR A 508 6.99 -16.99 18.56
N GLY A 509 6.78 -15.77 18.05
CA GLY A 509 7.77 -14.98 17.35
C GLY A 509 7.99 -15.42 15.89
N ALA A 510 7.27 -16.43 15.39
CA ALA A 510 7.49 -16.96 14.05
C ALA A 510 6.98 -15.97 12.99
N PRO A 511 7.76 -15.63 11.94
CA PRO A 511 7.33 -14.59 11.01
C PRO A 511 6.21 -15.06 10.08
N ALA A 512 5.09 -14.35 10.12
CA ALA A 512 3.94 -14.54 9.24
C ALA A 512 3.73 -13.29 8.36
N PRO A 513 3.61 -13.43 7.03
CA PRO A 513 3.33 -12.29 6.15
C PRO A 513 2.03 -11.58 6.53
N ALA A 514 2.06 -10.26 6.68
CA ALA A 514 0.90 -9.44 7.02
C ALA A 514 0.54 -8.45 5.90
N ASP A 515 1.50 -7.67 5.43
CA ASP A 515 1.30 -6.67 4.38
C ASP A 515 2.63 -6.32 3.69
N SER A 516 2.61 -5.38 2.75
CA SER A 516 3.82 -4.79 2.18
C SER A 516 3.62 -3.33 1.79
N ILE A 517 4.65 -2.52 1.99
CA ILE A 517 4.76 -1.19 1.37
C ILE A 517 5.45 -1.37 0.02
N ILE A 518 4.80 -0.98 -1.07
CA ILE A 518 5.41 -0.95 -2.41
C ILE A 518 5.78 0.47 -2.76
N VAL A 519 7.04 0.68 -3.14
CA VAL A 519 7.56 1.97 -3.61
C VAL A 519 7.83 1.87 -5.10
N PRO A 520 7.02 2.53 -5.96
CA PRO A 520 7.27 2.50 -7.40
C PRO A 520 8.56 3.21 -7.79
N GLY A 521 9.24 2.72 -8.83
CA GLY A 521 10.38 3.41 -9.42
C GLY A 521 11.69 3.33 -8.62
N ILE A 522 11.84 2.33 -7.76
CA ILE A 522 13.11 1.96 -7.11
C ILE A 522 13.40 0.47 -7.39
N SER A 523 14.64 0.03 -7.19
CA SER A 523 15.02 -1.39 -7.29
C SER A 523 15.43 -2.00 -5.96
N THR A 524 15.67 -1.18 -4.94
CA THR A 524 16.17 -1.65 -3.65
C THR A 524 15.57 -0.80 -2.53
N VAL A 525 15.10 -1.48 -1.49
CA VAL A 525 14.98 -0.95 -0.13
C VAL A 525 16.17 -1.50 0.63
N SER A 526 17.18 -0.68 0.93
CA SER A 526 18.44 -1.19 1.46
C SER A 526 18.32 -1.43 2.97
N ASP A 527 18.34 -0.35 3.75
CA ASP A 527 18.24 -0.38 5.21
C ASP A 527 16.88 0.10 5.68
N LEU A 528 16.44 -0.43 6.81
CA LEU A 528 15.25 0.04 7.48
C LEU A 528 15.38 -0.04 8.99
N GLU A 529 14.74 0.90 9.67
CA GLU A 529 14.81 1.03 11.11
C GLU A 529 13.47 1.48 11.66
N VAL A 530 13.04 0.87 12.77
CA VAL A 530 11.92 1.37 13.58
C VAL A 530 12.49 2.13 14.77
N SER A 531 12.00 3.35 15.00
CA SER A 531 12.40 4.16 16.14
C SER A 531 12.23 3.42 17.47
N ASP A 532 13.06 3.76 18.46
CA ASP A 532 13.06 3.08 19.78
C ASP A 532 11.67 3.01 20.43
N ASP A 533 10.86 4.05 20.26
CA ASP A 533 9.49 4.13 20.78
C ASP A 533 8.44 3.34 19.96
N GLY A 534 8.84 2.73 18.85
CA GLY A 534 7.97 1.92 17.98
C GLY A 534 7.00 2.74 17.14
N LEU A 535 7.16 4.07 17.05
CA LEU A 535 6.16 4.94 16.43
C LEU A 535 6.44 5.30 14.98
N VAL A 536 7.69 5.22 14.51
CA VAL A 536 8.08 5.61 13.15
C VAL A 536 8.97 4.54 12.54
N LEU A 537 8.61 4.09 11.33
CA LEU A 537 9.45 3.30 10.43
C LEU A 537 10.15 4.24 9.46
N MET A 538 11.46 4.09 9.32
CA MET A 538 12.27 4.70 8.28
C MET A 538 12.86 3.62 7.37
N PHE A 539 13.02 3.93 6.09
CA PHE A 539 13.85 3.11 5.21
C PHE A 539 14.51 3.93 4.10
N SER A 540 15.69 3.46 3.67
CA SER A 540 16.43 3.99 2.52
C SER A 540 15.98 3.32 1.22
N ALA A 541 16.07 4.06 0.11
CA ALA A 541 15.65 3.59 -1.20
C ALA A 541 16.58 4.08 -2.31
N GLU A 542 16.92 3.17 -3.23
CA GLU A 542 17.88 3.40 -4.31
C GLU A 542 17.47 2.72 -5.65
N GLY A 543 18.17 3.09 -6.72
CA GLY A 543 18.02 2.48 -8.05
C GLY A 543 16.90 3.03 -8.95
N GLY A 544 16.34 4.21 -8.69
CA GLY A 544 15.45 4.87 -9.66
C GLY A 544 14.86 6.23 -9.25
N SER A 545 13.70 6.60 -9.81
CA SER A 545 13.09 7.92 -9.60
C SER A 545 12.52 8.12 -8.20
N GLY A 546 12.34 7.04 -7.43
CA GLY A 546 11.86 7.07 -6.04
C GLY A 546 12.98 7.15 -4.99
N ASN A 547 14.22 7.46 -5.39
CA ASN A 547 15.38 7.46 -4.50
C ASN A 547 15.27 8.47 -3.35
N GLY A 548 15.61 8.05 -2.14
CA GLY A 548 15.57 8.90 -0.96
C GLY A 548 15.29 8.14 0.33
N ILE A 549 14.71 8.87 1.29
CA ILE A 549 14.40 8.36 2.63
C ILE A 549 12.89 8.49 2.85
N TYR A 550 12.27 7.39 3.26
CA TYR A 550 10.83 7.32 3.51
C TYR A 550 10.55 7.20 5.00
N PHE A 551 9.47 7.85 5.45
CA PHE A 551 9.00 7.79 6.83
C PHE A 551 7.53 7.39 6.89
N TYR A 552 7.22 6.43 7.74
CA TYR A 552 5.86 5.90 7.97
C TYR A 552 5.54 5.88 9.46
N SER A 553 4.32 6.28 9.82
CA SER A 553 3.80 6.20 11.18
C SER A 553 3.29 4.79 11.45
N LEU A 554 3.68 4.27 12.61
CA LEU A 554 3.26 2.98 13.16
C LEU A 554 2.27 3.12 14.31
N ALA A 555 2.00 4.35 14.76
CA ALA A 555 1.30 4.66 16.00
C ALA A 555 -0.14 4.10 16.09
N ALA A 556 -0.85 4.03 14.96
CA ALA A 556 -2.23 3.54 14.91
C ALA A 556 -2.30 2.02 14.71
N ASP A 557 -1.53 1.51 13.74
CA ASP A 557 -1.44 0.09 13.42
C ASP A 557 -0.06 -0.18 12.78
N PRO A 558 0.87 -0.84 13.49
CA PRO A 558 2.20 -1.15 12.94
C PRO A 558 2.12 -2.14 11.76
N LEU A 559 1.05 -2.93 11.62
CA LEU A 559 0.85 -3.79 10.45
C LEU A 559 0.30 -3.05 9.24
N ARG A 560 -0.19 -1.81 9.41
CA ARG A 560 -0.65 -0.93 8.34
C ARG A 560 -0.01 0.47 8.45
N PRO A 561 1.31 0.58 8.22
CA PRO A 561 2.03 1.84 8.35
C PRO A 561 1.45 2.94 7.47
N ARG A 562 1.37 4.16 7.99
CA ARG A 562 0.80 5.32 7.28
C ARG A 562 1.91 6.25 6.81
N PHE A 563 1.94 6.58 5.53
CA PHE A 563 2.97 7.46 4.97
C PHE A 563 2.98 8.83 5.66
N MET A 564 4.17 9.31 6.04
CA MET A 564 4.36 10.60 6.70
C MET A 564 5.06 11.62 5.81
N ALA A 565 6.25 11.26 5.34
CA ALA A 565 7.16 12.18 4.66
C ALA A 565 8.12 11.41 3.76
N PHE A 566 8.71 12.14 2.81
CA PHE A 566 9.73 11.64 1.90
C PHE A 566 10.78 12.72 1.67
N TYR A 567 12.06 12.33 1.80
CA TYR A 567 13.17 13.20 1.47
C TYR A 567 13.89 12.67 0.22
N PRO A 568 13.76 13.34 -0.94
CA PRO A 568 14.38 12.88 -2.18
C PRO A 568 15.90 13.06 -2.14
N VAL A 569 16.62 12.04 -2.61
CA VAL A 569 18.06 12.09 -2.79
C VAL A 569 18.38 11.50 -4.16
N SER A 570 18.73 12.35 -5.12
CA SER A 570 18.82 11.95 -6.54
C SER A 570 19.79 10.79 -6.81
N SER A 571 20.87 10.69 -6.04
CA SER A 571 21.87 9.65 -6.20
C SER A 571 21.41 8.27 -5.71
N GLY A 572 20.35 8.18 -4.90
CA GLY A 572 20.10 7.00 -4.06
C GLY A 572 20.60 7.24 -2.63
N VAL A 573 19.99 6.51 -1.70
CA VAL A 573 20.44 6.41 -0.31
C VAL A 573 20.67 4.95 0.00
N HIS A 574 21.88 4.63 0.42
CA HIS A 574 22.28 3.27 0.71
C HIS A 574 21.85 2.87 2.12
N THR A 575 22.18 3.69 3.12
CA THR A 575 21.87 3.41 4.53
C THR A 575 21.19 4.59 5.20
N ALA A 576 20.40 4.30 6.23
CA ALA A 576 19.86 5.30 7.14
C ALA A 576 19.68 4.72 8.54
N THR A 577 20.09 5.46 9.58
CA THR A 577 19.85 5.12 10.98
C THR A 577 19.29 6.30 11.78
N PHE A 578 18.49 6.04 12.81
CA PHE A 578 18.01 7.07 13.74
C PHE A 578 19.07 7.45 14.77
N GLY A 579 18.96 8.67 15.30
CA GLY A 579 19.68 9.05 16.51
C GLY A 579 19.05 10.24 17.22
N SER A 580 19.31 10.36 18.52
CA SER A 580 18.80 11.46 19.35
C SER A 580 19.94 12.31 19.89
N VAL A 581 19.89 13.61 19.66
CA VAL A 581 20.90 14.58 20.12
C VAL A 581 20.19 15.76 20.76
N ALA A 582 20.54 16.09 22.00
CA ALA A 582 20.00 17.24 22.74
C ALA A 582 18.46 17.32 22.73
N GLY A 583 17.77 16.17 22.87
CA GLY A 583 16.31 16.07 22.89
C GLY A 583 15.63 16.20 21.51
N ARG A 584 16.42 16.30 20.44
CA ARG A 584 15.95 16.28 19.04
C ARG A 584 16.25 14.93 18.41
N ARG A 585 15.48 14.57 17.37
CA ARG A 585 15.59 13.29 16.66
C ARG A 585 16.09 13.53 15.24
N TYR A 586 17.02 12.69 14.81
CA TYR A 586 17.72 12.79 13.53
C TYR A 586 17.67 11.48 12.78
N ALA A 587 17.66 11.57 11.45
CA ALA A 587 18.01 10.48 10.55
C ALA A 587 19.38 10.77 9.96
N PHE A 588 20.33 9.86 10.16
CA PHE A 588 21.67 9.88 9.60
C PHE A 588 21.71 8.90 8.44
N ALA A 589 21.86 9.41 7.23
CA ALA A 589 21.77 8.63 6.00
C ALA A 589 23.00 8.86 5.11
N ALA A 590 23.17 8.02 4.09
CA ALA A 590 24.30 8.14 3.18
C ALA A 590 23.92 8.03 1.71
N LYS A 591 24.48 8.94 0.89
CA LYS A 591 24.35 8.89 -0.57
C LYS A 591 25.12 7.70 -1.15
N ASP A 592 24.60 7.17 -2.26
CA ASP A 592 25.26 6.13 -3.05
C ASP A 592 26.71 6.50 -3.45
N PRO A 593 27.56 5.49 -3.72
CA PRO A 593 29.01 5.63 -3.86
C PRO A 593 29.53 6.60 -4.93
N ALA A 594 28.71 7.05 -5.88
CA ALA A 594 29.15 7.99 -6.92
C ALA A 594 29.51 9.39 -6.35
N SER A 595 28.92 9.76 -5.21
CA SER A 595 29.24 10.99 -4.47
C SER A 595 28.90 10.78 -2.99
N PRO A 596 29.69 9.94 -2.28
CA PRO A 596 29.33 9.48 -0.96
C PRO A 596 29.40 10.65 0.02
N ALA A 597 28.32 10.86 0.75
CA ALA A 597 28.22 11.93 1.74
C ALA A 597 27.16 11.55 2.78
N LEU A 598 27.38 11.99 4.01
CA LEU A 598 26.35 11.94 5.04
C LEU A 598 25.26 12.94 4.71
N VAL A 599 24.02 12.49 4.80
CA VAL A 599 22.79 13.26 4.74
C VAL A 599 22.19 13.22 6.13
N ILE A 600 22.06 14.38 6.75
CA ILE A 600 21.56 14.48 8.13
C ILE A 600 20.24 15.25 8.09
N LEU A 601 19.17 14.61 8.54
CA LEU A 601 17.85 15.21 8.62
C LEU A 601 17.44 15.33 10.07
N ASP A 602 17.01 16.51 10.48
CA ASP A 602 16.20 16.67 11.67
C ASP A 602 14.78 16.20 11.35
N VAL A 603 14.37 15.16 12.06
CA VAL A 603 13.09 14.46 11.89
C VAL A 603 12.21 14.62 13.13
N THR A 604 12.56 15.52 14.05
CA THR A 604 11.85 15.73 15.32
C THR A 604 10.36 15.96 15.11
N ASP A 605 10.01 16.70 14.05
CA ASP A 605 8.62 17.07 13.76
C ASP A 605 7.78 15.94 13.15
N LEU A 606 8.31 14.71 13.02
CA LEU A 606 7.52 13.51 12.70
C LEU A 606 6.69 13.05 13.91
N TRP A 607 7.15 13.29 15.13
CA TRP A 607 6.41 12.92 16.34
C TRP A 607 5.42 14.00 16.73
N PRO A 608 4.28 13.65 17.36
CA PRO A 608 3.24 14.59 17.76
C PRO A 608 3.73 15.70 18.71
#